data_AF-A0A0K1NH86-F1
#
_entry.id   AF-A0A0K1NH86-F1
#
_cell.length_a   1.000
_cell.length_b   1.000
_cell.length_c   1.000
_cell.angle_alpha   90.00
_cell.angle_beta   90.00
_cell.angle_gamma   90.00
#
_symmetry.space_group_name_H-M   'P 1'
#
loop_
_entity.id
_entity.type
_entity.pdbx_description
1 polymer ?
#
loop_
_entity_poly.entity_id
_entity_poly.type
_entity_poly.pdbx_seq_one_letter_code
_entity_poly.pdbx_strand_id
1 'polypeptide(L)'
;MTYLKDIIQKRLGQLDAADAKLVKQLCNKITDSYYPDEKIVEKLRKFSTPTVDAFLLDCLAEYDSTERTAAEHHDIISLRAVWAVLAFSQSPAVLSYFQQLIDQYISGTPFFLNYLFEIFSFPTIQHPLCAKIETYYDSVLDTLPSYQLLNKLGTAPANRYKWAVDIELTTDGARLTPSELTDEERTRRFKLHINFGSPRVMGNTYEINIENCNSSEMRRIKASETEIFTIKVDKNDVGMPDLLQLRTYVEHIEQLFDIRFQYENIAYLSVSKGINKRIIKDWIQNRFQ
;
A
#
# COMPACT_ATOMS: atom_id res chain seq x y z
N MET A 1 -12.51 12.48 -15.32
CA MET A 1 -12.17 11.90 -14.01
C MET A 1 -12.49 12.93 -12.94
N THR A 2 -13.31 12.59 -11.94
CA THR A 2 -13.77 13.53 -10.92
C THR A 2 -13.21 13.12 -9.56
N TYR A 3 -12.45 13.99 -8.91
CA TYR A 3 -11.93 13.74 -7.56
C TYR A 3 -13.08 13.85 -6.54
N LEU A 4 -13.13 12.96 -5.56
CA LEU A 4 -14.08 12.99 -4.44
C LEU A 4 -14.05 14.33 -3.73
N LYS A 5 -12.87 14.92 -3.53
CA LYS A 5 -12.74 16.27 -2.96
C LYS A 5 -13.46 17.33 -3.80
N ASP A 6 -13.39 17.23 -5.13
CA ASP A 6 -14.08 18.16 -6.03
C ASP A 6 -15.59 17.97 -5.99
N ILE A 7 -16.06 16.71 -5.91
CA ILE A 7 -17.49 16.39 -5.74
C ILE A 7 -18.00 17.03 -4.45
N ILE A 8 -17.30 16.81 -3.33
CA ILE A 8 -17.64 17.39 -2.04
C ILE A 8 -17.71 18.91 -2.12
N GLN A 9 -16.70 19.56 -2.72
CA GLN A 9 -16.65 21.02 -2.83
C GLN A 9 -17.78 21.60 -3.68
N LYS A 10 -18.12 20.96 -4.80
CA LYS A 10 -19.23 21.37 -5.68
C LYS A 10 -20.58 21.28 -4.99
N ARG A 11 -20.74 20.32 -4.08
CA ARG A 11 -22.01 20.05 -3.39
C ARG A 11 -22.17 20.79 -2.06
N LEU A 12 -21.14 21.51 -1.57
CA LEU A 12 -21.20 22.27 -0.32
C LEU A 12 -22.42 23.19 -0.17
N GLY A 13 -22.92 23.75 -1.28
CA GLY A 13 -24.11 24.62 -1.27
C GLY A 13 -25.43 23.91 -0.93
N GLN A 14 -25.44 22.58 -0.83
CA GLN A 14 -26.59 21.78 -0.41
C GLN A 14 -26.74 21.69 1.11
N LEU A 15 -25.70 22.07 1.86
CA LEU A 15 -25.67 22.05 3.32
C LEU A 15 -26.04 23.41 3.90
N ASP A 16 -26.53 23.41 5.14
CA ASP A 16 -26.65 24.65 5.89
C ASP A 16 -25.27 25.25 6.21
N ALA A 17 -25.25 26.48 6.72
CA ALA A 17 -24.01 27.19 6.98
C ALA A 17 -23.10 26.50 8.03
N ALA A 18 -23.66 25.77 8.99
CA ALA A 18 -22.90 25.11 10.05
C ALA A 18 -22.25 23.83 9.53
N ASP A 19 -23.01 22.98 8.83
CA ASP A 19 -22.55 21.73 8.25
C ASP A 19 -21.58 21.98 7.08
N ALA A 20 -21.88 22.96 6.22
CA ALA A 20 -20.96 23.38 5.15
C ALA A 20 -19.60 23.83 5.72
N LYS A 21 -19.60 24.52 6.88
CA LYS A 21 -18.37 24.93 7.57
C LYS A 21 -17.60 23.72 8.10
N LEU A 22 -18.27 22.70 8.62
CA LEU A 22 -17.63 21.45 9.06
C LEU A 22 -17.00 20.70 7.89
N VAL A 23 -17.73 20.51 6.79
CA VAL A 23 -17.23 19.85 5.58
C VAL A 23 -16.06 20.61 4.96
N LYS A 24 -16.11 21.95 4.94
CA LYS A 24 -14.98 22.78 4.48
C LYS A 24 -13.74 22.60 5.36
N GLN A 25 -13.91 22.50 6.68
CA GLN A 25 -12.80 22.19 7.59
C GLN A 25 -12.19 20.81 7.34
N LEU A 26 -13.03 19.80 7.04
CA LEU A 26 -12.56 18.47 6.64
C LEU A 26 -11.74 18.57 5.34
N CYS A 27 -12.27 19.21 4.29
CA CYS A 27 -11.58 19.37 3.01
C CYS A 27 -10.22 20.08 3.14
N ASN A 28 -10.13 21.07 4.03
CA ASN A 28 -8.89 21.80 4.29
C ASN A 28 -7.83 20.96 5.02
N LYS A 29 -8.23 19.89 5.73
CA LYS A 29 -7.29 18.95 6.35
C LYS A 29 -6.72 17.94 5.36
N ILE A 30 -7.45 17.64 4.29
CA ILE A 30 -7.04 16.69 3.25
C ILE A 30 -6.04 17.38 2.33
N THR A 31 -4.76 17.23 2.68
CA THR A 31 -3.59 17.63 1.88
C THR A 31 -3.00 16.42 1.14
N ASP A 32 -2.11 16.64 0.17
CA ASP A 32 -1.52 15.60 -0.68
C ASP A 32 -0.72 14.52 0.07
N SER A 33 -0.44 14.74 1.36
CA SER A 33 0.26 13.79 2.24
C SER A 33 -0.60 13.29 3.41
N TYR A 34 -1.91 13.56 3.40
CA TYR A 34 -2.78 13.24 4.52
C TYR A 34 -2.97 11.72 4.69
N TYR A 35 -2.77 11.27 5.92
CA TYR A 35 -2.99 9.88 6.34
C TYR A 35 -3.70 9.86 7.69
N PRO A 36 -4.91 9.28 7.79
CA PRO A 36 -5.63 9.19 9.06
C PRO A 36 -5.05 8.04 9.90
N ASP A 37 -3.89 8.25 10.51
CA ASP A 37 -3.33 7.31 11.49
C ASP A 37 -4.15 7.29 12.79
N GLU A 38 -3.83 6.36 13.68
CA GLU A 38 -4.51 6.19 14.97
C GLU A 38 -4.55 7.48 15.82
N LYS A 39 -3.54 8.37 15.72
CA LYS A 39 -3.49 9.63 16.48
C LYS A 39 -4.33 10.73 15.84
N ILE A 40 -4.44 10.71 14.52
CA ILE A 40 -5.12 11.73 13.73
C ILE A 40 -6.60 11.39 13.59
N VAL A 41 -6.96 10.10 13.51
CA VAL A 41 -8.31 9.63 13.23
C VAL A 41 -9.33 10.13 14.25
N GLU A 42 -8.96 10.19 15.53
CA GLU A 42 -9.86 10.70 16.59
C GLU A 42 -10.27 12.17 16.34
N LYS A 43 -9.39 12.97 15.73
CA LYS A 43 -9.70 14.37 15.38
C LYS A 43 -10.73 14.48 14.25
N LEU A 44 -11.00 13.39 13.53
CA LEU A 44 -12.02 13.32 12.50
C LEU A 44 -13.41 13.02 13.04
N ARG A 45 -13.54 12.43 14.24
CA ARG A 45 -14.83 12.09 14.86
C ARG A 45 -15.82 13.25 14.86
N LYS A 46 -15.34 14.46 15.16
CA LYS A 46 -16.16 15.68 15.20
C LYS A 46 -16.85 16.04 13.87
N PHE A 47 -16.41 15.48 12.75
CA PHE A 47 -17.02 15.68 11.45
C PHE A 47 -18.12 14.66 11.15
N SER A 48 -18.21 13.58 11.92
CA SER A 48 -19.29 12.60 11.77
C SER A 48 -20.52 13.11 12.52
N THR A 49 -21.44 13.70 11.76
CA THR A 49 -22.78 14.10 12.20
C THR A 49 -23.79 13.48 11.25
N PRO A 50 -25.05 13.25 11.65
CA PRO A 50 -26.03 12.62 10.76
C PRO A 50 -26.16 13.30 9.38
N THR A 51 -26.15 14.64 9.35
CA THR A 51 -26.23 15.40 8.09
C THR A 51 -24.95 15.28 7.27
N VAL A 52 -23.77 15.42 7.89
CA VAL A 52 -22.49 15.32 7.19
C VAL A 52 -22.25 13.90 6.68
N ASP A 53 -22.61 12.88 7.47
CA ASP A 53 -22.50 11.48 7.09
C ASP A 53 -23.36 11.17 5.85
N ALA A 54 -24.63 11.60 5.85
CA ALA A 54 -25.52 11.44 4.71
C ALA A 54 -24.98 12.17 3.46
N PHE A 55 -24.51 13.40 3.64
CA PHE A 55 -23.92 14.19 2.57
C PHE A 55 -22.66 13.53 1.97
N LEU A 56 -21.75 13.03 2.81
CA LEU A 56 -20.54 12.34 2.36
C LEU A 56 -20.88 11.02 1.65
N LEU A 57 -21.91 10.32 2.11
CA LEU A 57 -22.39 9.10 1.46
C LEU A 57 -22.95 9.39 0.06
N ASP A 58 -23.71 10.47 -0.12
CA ASP A 58 -24.19 10.89 -1.44
C ASP A 58 -23.04 11.29 -2.38
N CYS A 59 -21.98 11.91 -1.83
CA CYS A 59 -20.78 12.24 -2.61
C CYS A 59 -20.02 10.97 -3.01
N LEU A 60 -19.95 9.97 -2.13
CA LEU A 60 -19.37 8.66 -2.44
C LEU A 60 -20.19 7.93 -3.50
N ALA A 61 -21.52 7.98 -3.46
CA ALA A 61 -22.35 7.36 -4.49
C ALA A 61 -22.10 7.97 -5.88
N GLU A 62 -21.91 9.29 -5.98
CA GLU A 62 -21.51 9.95 -7.21
C GLU A 62 -20.09 9.56 -7.64
N TYR A 63 -19.14 9.55 -6.71
CA TYR A 63 -17.77 9.10 -6.97
C TYR A 63 -17.72 7.65 -7.48
N ASP A 64 -18.50 6.77 -6.87
CA ASP A 64 -18.58 5.34 -7.16
C ASP A 64 -19.36 5.03 -8.44
N SER A 65 -20.07 6.01 -9.01
CA SER A 65 -20.68 5.89 -10.34
C SER A 65 -19.65 5.90 -11.47
N THR A 66 -18.40 6.29 -11.17
CA THR A 66 -17.27 6.17 -12.10
C THR A 66 -16.47 4.90 -11.80
N GLU A 67 -16.00 4.22 -12.84
CA GLU A 67 -15.25 2.98 -12.67
C GLU A 67 -13.98 3.22 -11.84
N ARG A 68 -13.80 2.42 -10.77
CA ARG A 68 -12.62 2.45 -9.92
C ARG A 68 -11.53 1.58 -10.56
N THR A 69 -10.59 2.19 -11.30
CA THR A 69 -9.44 1.44 -11.87
C THR A 69 -8.15 1.66 -11.08
N ALA A 70 -7.35 0.59 -10.93
CA ALA A 70 -6.07 0.59 -10.20
C ALA A 70 -5.12 1.72 -10.62
N ALA A 71 -5.10 2.00 -11.93
CA ALA A 71 -4.22 2.99 -12.56
C ALA A 71 -4.68 4.45 -12.37
N GLU A 72 -5.93 4.68 -11.96
CA GLU A 72 -6.55 6.02 -11.91
C GLU A 72 -6.82 6.51 -10.47
N HIS A 73 -6.39 5.77 -9.45
CA HIS A 73 -6.65 6.08 -8.04
C HIS A 73 -5.76 7.20 -7.46
N HIS A 74 -5.77 8.35 -8.14
CA HIS A 74 -5.12 9.58 -7.70
C HIS A 74 -5.79 10.23 -6.46
N ASP A 75 -6.95 9.72 -6.00
CA ASP A 75 -7.71 10.32 -4.88
C ASP A 75 -7.87 9.43 -3.63
N ILE A 76 -7.01 8.43 -3.46
CA ILE A 76 -7.05 7.56 -2.27
C ILE A 76 -6.93 8.34 -0.95
N ILE A 77 -6.31 9.51 -0.99
CA ILE A 77 -6.15 10.39 0.16
C ILE A 77 -7.52 10.90 0.65
N SER A 78 -8.33 11.45 -0.25
CA SER A 78 -9.67 11.94 0.10
C SER A 78 -10.57 10.78 0.52
N LEU A 79 -10.51 9.66 -0.20
CA LEU A 79 -11.32 8.48 0.08
C LEU A 79 -11.06 7.92 1.49
N ARG A 80 -9.78 7.76 1.88
CA ARG A 80 -9.41 7.32 3.24
C ARG A 80 -9.89 8.30 4.31
N ALA A 81 -9.78 9.60 4.07
CA ALA A 81 -10.23 10.61 5.02
C ALA A 81 -11.76 10.56 5.22
N VAL A 82 -12.51 10.41 4.12
CA VAL A 82 -13.98 10.28 4.17
C VAL A 82 -14.39 8.98 4.85
N TRP A 83 -13.78 7.84 4.51
CA TRP A 83 -14.05 6.59 5.22
C TRP A 83 -13.71 6.66 6.70
N ALA A 84 -12.62 7.33 7.07
CA ALA A 84 -12.26 7.53 8.47
C ALA A 84 -13.27 8.39 9.25
N VAL A 85 -13.89 9.38 8.61
CA VAL A 85 -15.02 10.13 9.21
C VAL A 85 -16.23 9.20 9.36
N LEU A 86 -16.64 8.56 8.26
CA LEU A 86 -17.83 7.70 8.24
C LEU A 86 -17.73 6.48 9.16
N ALA A 87 -16.52 6.01 9.46
CA ALA A 87 -16.29 4.91 10.39
C ALA A 87 -16.75 5.22 11.83
N PHE A 88 -16.95 6.49 12.19
CA PHE A 88 -17.56 6.86 13.47
C PHE A 88 -19.09 6.84 13.45
N SER A 89 -19.71 6.78 12.26
CA SER A 89 -21.15 6.81 12.12
C SER A 89 -21.81 5.50 12.55
N GLN A 90 -22.96 5.62 13.19
CA GLN A 90 -23.85 4.49 13.51
C GLN A 90 -25.08 4.46 12.59
N SER A 91 -25.10 5.29 11.54
CA SER A 91 -26.20 5.34 10.58
C SER A 91 -26.36 4.00 9.85
N PRO A 92 -27.56 3.42 9.77
CA PRO A 92 -27.80 2.20 9.01
C PRO A 92 -27.37 2.31 7.54
N ALA A 93 -27.50 3.49 6.93
CA ALA A 93 -27.08 3.72 5.55
C ALA A 93 -25.56 3.62 5.38
N VAL A 94 -24.79 4.17 6.34
CA VAL A 94 -23.32 4.11 6.32
C VAL A 94 -22.83 2.68 6.57
N LEU A 95 -23.45 1.98 7.52
CA LEU A 95 -23.13 0.57 7.77
C LEU A 95 -23.43 -0.30 6.54
N SER A 96 -24.57 -0.07 5.88
CA SER A 96 -24.94 -0.76 4.65
C SER A 96 -23.93 -0.49 3.52
N TYR A 97 -23.48 0.76 3.36
CA TYR A 97 -22.45 1.12 2.38
C TYR A 97 -21.15 0.34 2.61
N PHE A 98 -20.62 0.36 3.84
CA PHE A 98 -19.40 -0.39 4.14
C PHE A 98 -19.58 -1.89 4.00
N GLN A 99 -20.75 -2.42 4.37
CA GLN A 99 -21.07 -3.84 4.21
C GLN A 99 -20.99 -4.25 2.74
N GLN A 100 -21.66 -3.52 1.86
CA GLN A 100 -21.64 -3.78 0.41
C GLN A 100 -20.24 -3.65 -0.17
N LEU A 101 -19.50 -2.61 0.22
CA LEU A 101 -18.13 -2.38 -0.24
C LEU A 101 -17.18 -3.51 0.18
N ILE A 102 -17.28 -3.98 1.42
CA ILE A 102 -16.48 -5.09 1.92
C ILE A 102 -16.85 -6.38 1.19
N ASP A 103 -18.14 -6.65 0.96
CA ASP A 103 -18.57 -7.84 0.22
C ASP A 103 -18.06 -7.85 -1.22
N GLN A 104 -18.05 -6.69 -1.88
CA GLN A 104 -17.44 -6.53 -3.20
C GLN A 104 -15.92 -6.83 -3.17
N TYR A 105 -15.20 -6.31 -2.18
CA TYR A 105 -13.76 -6.57 -2.05
C TYR A 105 -13.42 -8.02 -1.69
N ILE A 106 -14.24 -8.68 -0.88
CA ILE A 106 -14.05 -10.09 -0.49
C ILE A 106 -14.35 -11.03 -1.67
N SER A 107 -15.39 -10.73 -2.45
CA SER A 107 -15.81 -11.57 -3.58
C SER A 107 -15.04 -11.29 -4.88
N GLY A 108 -14.43 -10.12 -5.00
CA GLY A 108 -13.65 -9.69 -6.16
C GLY A 108 -12.22 -9.32 -5.80
N THR A 109 -11.73 -8.24 -6.40
CA THR A 109 -10.37 -7.73 -6.10
C THR A 109 -10.39 -6.85 -4.86
N PRO A 110 -9.56 -7.13 -3.83
CA PRO A 110 -9.54 -6.36 -2.58
C PRO A 110 -8.75 -5.05 -2.75
N PHE A 111 -9.22 -4.15 -3.62
CA PHE A 111 -8.50 -2.93 -4.00
C PHE A 111 -8.05 -2.07 -2.81
N PHE A 112 -8.94 -1.81 -1.86
CA PHE A 112 -8.64 -0.96 -0.70
C PHE A 112 -9.09 -1.56 0.64
N LEU A 113 -9.28 -2.88 0.67
CA LEU A 113 -9.73 -3.58 1.88
C LEU A 113 -8.74 -3.39 3.03
N ASN A 114 -7.44 -3.30 2.73
CA ASN A 114 -6.39 -3.03 3.71
C ASN A 114 -6.58 -1.69 4.45
N TYR A 115 -7.02 -0.64 3.75
CA TYR A 115 -7.26 0.68 4.36
C TYR A 115 -8.52 0.68 5.23
N LEU A 116 -9.59 0.04 4.76
CA LEU A 116 -10.79 -0.13 5.59
C LEU A 116 -10.47 -0.90 6.86
N PHE A 117 -9.71 -2.00 6.72
CA PHE A 117 -9.29 -2.81 7.86
C PHE A 117 -8.46 -2.01 8.86
N GLU A 118 -7.46 -1.26 8.40
CA GLU A 118 -6.65 -0.43 9.28
C GLU A 118 -7.51 0.58 10.04
N ILE A 119 -8.36 1.34 9.35
CA ILE A 119 -9.25 2.33 9.96
C ILE A 119 -10.16 1.67 10.99
N PHE A 120 -10.80 0.55 10.63
CA PHE A 120 -11.76 -0.14 11.50
C PHE A 120 -11.11 -0.78 12.73
N SER A 121 -9.84 -1.17 12.61
CA SER A 121 -9.06 -1.76 13.69
C SER A 121 -8.57 -0.74 14.73
N PHE A 122 -8.69 0.57 14.47
CA PHE A 122 -8.26 1.56 15.46
C PHE A 122 -9.08 1.46 16.74
N PRO A 123 -8.44 1.46 17.93
CA PRO A 123 -9.12 1.32 19.22
C PRO A 123 -10.18 2.38 19.49
N THR A 124 -10.07 3.54 18.86
CA THR A 124 -11.04 4.64 18.98
C THR A 124 -12.27 4.48 18.10
N ILE A 125 -12.20 3.66 17.04
CA ILE A 125 -13.29 3.44 16.09
C ILE A 125 -14.10 2.20 16.49
N GLN A 126 -13.44 1.05 16.70
CA GLN A 126 -14.10 -0.24 17.01
C GLN A 126 -15.29 -0.54 16.09
N HIS A 127 -15.07 -0.49 14.77
CA HIS A 127 -16.17 -0.61 13.81
C HIS A 127 -16.76 -2.03 13.81
N PRO A 128 -18.10 -2.21 13.78
CA PRO A 128 -18.73 -3.53 13.88
C PRO A 128 -18.36 -4.48 12.72
N LEU A 129 -17.97 -3.94 11.57
CA LEU A 129 -17.54 -4.73 10.41
C LEU A 129 -16.06 -5.15 10.44
N CYS A 130 -15.29 -4.77 11.47
CA CYS A 130 -13.88 -5.17 11.59
C CYS A 130 -13.74 -6.70 11.60
N ALA A 131 -14.53 -7.39 12.43
CA ALA A 131 -14.51 -8.85 12.56
C ALA A 131 -14.81 -9.59 11.25
N LYS A 132 -15.61 -9.00 10.37
CA LYS A 132 -15.88 -9.57 9.04
C LYS A 132 -14.63 -9.58 8.17
N ILE A 133 -13.85 -8.50 8.19
CA ILE A 133 -12.59 -8.41 7.45
C ILE A 133 -11.52 -9.32 8.08
N GLU A 134 -11.48 -9.42 9.41
CA GLU A 134 -10.59 -10.37 10.12
C GLU A 134 -10.87 -11.80 9.69
N THR A 135 -12.13 -12.21 9.68
CA THR A 135 -12.56 -13.56 9.25
C THR A 135 -12.13 -13.84 7.82
N TYR A 136 -12.28 -12.87 6.92
CA TYR A 136 -11.80 -13.00 5.55
C TYR A 136 -10.28 -13.18 5.51
N TYR A 137 -9.51 -12.31 6.17
CA TYR A 137 -8.06 -12.43 6.18
C TYR A 137 -7.61 -13.77 6.78
N ASP A 138 -8.19 -14.22 7.89
CA ASP A 138 -7.86 -15.53 8.47
C ASP A 138 -8.05 -16.69 7.47
N SER A 139 -8.99 -16.57 6.53
CA SER A 139 -9.21 -17.59 5.49
C SER A 139 -8.22 -17.57 4.33
N VAL A 140 -7.56 -16.43 4.06
CA VAL A 140 -6.71 -16.25 2.87
C VAL A 140 -5.24 -15.99 3.18
N LEU A 141 -4.88 -15.49 4.37
CA LEU A 141 -3.52 -15.01 4.64
C LEU A 141 -2.46 -16.08 4.36
N ASP A 142 -2.69 -17.31 4.80
CA ASP A 142 -1.70 -18.40 4.66
C ASP A 142 -1.51 -18.86 3.20
N THR A 143 -2.39 -18.44 2.27
CA THR A 143 -2.25 -18.70 0.83
C THR A 143 -1.53 -17.58 0.10
N LEU A 144 -1.27 -16.43 0.74
CA LEU A 144 -0.63 -15.28 0.11
C LEU A 144 0.90 -15.42 0.06
N PRO A 145 1.59 -14.93 -0.99
CA PRO A 145 3.01 -15.16 -1.21
C PRO A 145 3.91 -14.80 -0.02
N SER A 146 3.68 -13.63 0.60
CA SER A 146 4.47 -13.18 1.75
C SER A 146 4.35 -14.08 2.98
N TYR A 147 3.17 -14.65 3.21
CA TYR A 147 2.93 -15.56 4.34
C TYR A 147 3.47 -16.95 4.05
N GLN A 148 3.32 -17.43 2.81
CA GLN A 148 3.96 -18.66 2.35
C GLN A 148 5.49 -18.57 2.47
N LEU A 149 6.08 -17.42 2.14
CA LEU A 149 7.52 -17.18 2.32
C LEU A 149 7.91 -17.23 3.80
N LEU A 150 7.22 -16.51 4.68
CA LEU A 150 7.54 -16.55 6.12
C LEU A 150 7.42 -17.96 6.70
N ASN A 151 6.41 -18.72 6.29
CA ASN A 151 6.22 -20.11 6.66
C ASN A 151 7.38 -20.99 6.17
N LYS A 152 7.81 -20.85 4.90
CA LYS A 152 9.00 -21.54 4.35
C LYS A 152 10.27 -21.21 5.13
N LEU A 153 10.39 -19.96 5.57
CA LEU A 153 11.53 -19.47 6.36
C LEU A 153 11.47 -19.86 7.85
N GLY A 154 10.36 -20.44 8.32
CA GLY A 154 10.21 -20.85 9.72
C GLY A 154 10.17 -19.68 10.71
N THR A 155 9.57 -18.55 10.31
CA THR A 155 9.42 -17.36 11.16
C THR A 155 8.00 -16.79 11.04
N ALA A 156 7.53 -16.05 12.04
CA ALA A 156 6.19 -15.46 12.05
C ALA A 156 6.20 -14.04 12.64
N PRO A 157 5.31 -13.14 12.19
CA PRO A 157 5.17 -11.81 12.79
C PRO A 157 4.43 -11.90 14.13
N ALA A 158 4.64 -10.92 15.00
CA ALA A 158 3.89 -10.81 16.25
C ALA A 158 2.42 -10.40 16.03
N ASN A 159 2.15 -9.66 14.95
CA ASN A 159 0.79 -9.34 14.50
C ASN A 159 0.64 -9.82 13.05
N ARG A 160 -0.21 -10.83 12.84
CA ARG A 160 -0.41 -11.45 11.52
C ARG A 160 -1.09 -10.53 10.52
N TYR A 161 -1.79 -9.48 10.94
CA TYR A 161 -2.49 -8.55 10.04
C TYR A 161 -1.72 -7.26 9.76
N LYS A 162 -0.65 -6.98 10.53
CA LYS A 162 0.16 -5.76 10.36
C LYS A 162 1.63 -6.05 10.57
N TRP A 163 2.32 -6.29 9.45
CA TRP A 163 3.76 -6.54 9.44
C TRP A 163 4.34 -6.27 8.05
N ALA A 164 5.63 -6.01 8.02
CA ALA A 164 6.42 -5.85 6.81
C ALA A 164 7.88 -6.23 7.05
N VAL A 165 8.54 -6.59 5.96
CA VAL A 165 9.99 -6.74 5.80
C VAL A 165 10.41 -5.83 4.65
N ASP A 166 11.43 -5.02 4.89
CA ASP A 166 12.01 -4.09 3.92
C ASP A 166 13.49 -4.44 3.73
N ILE A 167 13.87 -4.70 2.48
CA ILE A 167 15.21 -5.09 2.08
C ILE A 167 15.69 -4.12 1.02
N GLU A 168 16.92 -3.63 1.17
CA GLU A 168 17.62 -2.90 0.13
C GLU A 168 18.98 -3.55 -0.13
N LEU A 169 19.23 -3.87 -1.39
CA LEU A 169 20.53 -4.29 -1.91
C LEU A 169 20.97 -3.31 -2.98
N THR A 170 22.26 -3.06 -3.06
CA THR A 170 22.86 -2.23 -4.11
C THR A 170 24.03 -2.96 -4.73
N THR A 171 24.43 -2.60 -5.96
CA THR A 171 25.57 -3.24 -6.64
C THR A 171 26.91 -2.96 -5.96
N ASP A 172 26.98 -1.93 -5.11
CA ASP A 172 28.15 -1.54 -4.31
C ASP A 172 28.01 -1.86 -2.80
N GLY A 173 26.84 -2.32 -2.35
CA GLY A 173 26.52 -2.58 -0.94
C GLY A 173 26.36 -1.32 -0.07
N ALA A 174 26.52 -0.12 -0.64
CA ALA A 174 26.31 1.14 0.07
C ALA A 174 24.82 1.51 0.08
N ARG A 175 24.31 1.99 1.22
CA ARG A 175 22.92 2.47 1.32
C ARG A 175 22.69 3.77 0.55
N LEU A 176 23.59 4.72 0.72
CA LEU A 176 23.53 6.00 0.03
C LEU A 176 24.38 5.94 -1.24
N THR A 177 23.92 6.60 -2.29
CA THR A 177 24.75 6.79 -3.49
C THR A 177 25.91 7.72 -3.13
N PRO A 178 27.19 7.28 -3.28
CA PRO A 178 28.34 8.14 -3.01
C PRO A 178 28.33 9.37 -3.92
N SER A 179 28.73 10.51 -3.36
CA SER A 179 28.81 11.78 -4.10
C SER A 179 29.86 11.75 -5.21
N GLU A 180 30.92 10.95 -5.02
CA GLU A 180 32.08 10.93 -5.90
C GLU A 180 31.87 10.09 -7.17
N LEU A 181 30.75 9.38 -7.31
CA LEU A 181 30.52 8.54 -8.48
C LEU A 181 30.39 9.37 -9.76
N THR A 182 31.16 8.97 -10.76
CA THR A 182 31.03 9.41 -12.16
C THR A 182 29.68 9.00 -12.74
N ASP A 183 29.29 9.62 -13.85
CA ASP A 183 28.03 9.26 -14.52
C ASP A 183 28.01 7.80 -14.97
N GLU A 184 29.15 7.26 -15.46
CA GLU A 184 29.26 5.85 -15.84
C GLU A 184 29.13 4.91 -14.63
N GLU A 185 29.70 5.24 -13.48
CA GLU A 185 29.51 4.45 -12.27
C GLU A 185 28.04 4.49 -11.80
N ARG A 186 27.36 5.64 -11.97
CA ARG A 186 25.93 5.78 -11.67
C ARG A 186 25.06 4.97 -12.63
N THR A 187 25.42 4.84 -13.92
CA THR A 187 24.65 3.99 -14.86
C THR A 187 24.67 2.52 -14.44
N ARG A 188 25.77 2.05 -13.84
CA ARG A 188 25.96 0.67 -13.34
C ARG A 188 25.54 0.46 -11.88
N ARG A 189 25.21 1.53 -11.16
CA ARG A 189 24.76 1.45 -9.77
C ARG A 189 23.25 1.29 -9.66
N PHE A 190 22.82 0.06 -9.40
CA PHE A 190 21.41 -0.24 -9.17
C PHE A 190 21.11 -0.43 -7.69
N LYS A 191 19.87 -0.10 -7.33
CA LYS A 191 19.23 -0.43 -6.07
C LYS A 191 18.10 -1.43 -6.33
N LEU A 192 18.12 -2.54 -5.62
CA LEU A 192 17.02 -3.49 -5.50
C LEU A 192 16.35 -3.29 -4.14
N HIS A 193 15.12 -2.82 -4.15
CA HIS A 193 14.28 -2.69 -2.98
C HIS A 193 13.17 -3.74 -3.03
N ILE A 194 13.13 -4.62 -2.03
CA ILE A 194 12.10 -5.65 -1.87
C ILE A 194 11.34 -5.32 -0.59
N ASN A 195 10.04 -5.09 -0.72
CA ASN A 195 9.13 -4.97 0.41
C ASN A 195 8.13 -6.13 0.34
N PHE A 196 7.92 -6.84 1.44
CA PHE A 196 6.86 -7.85 1.55
C PHE A 196 6.24 -7.84 2.94
N GLY A 197 4.95 -8.19 3.07
CA GLY A 197 4.21 -8.00 4.30
C GLY A 197 2.74 -8.39 4.25
N SER A 198 1.97 -7.80 5.17
CA SER A 198 0.51 -7.88 5.19
C SER A 198 -0.11 -7.27 3.92
N PRO A 199 -1.34 -7.68 3.54
CA PRO A 199 -2.02 -7.21 2.33
C PRO A 199 -2.07 -5.68 2.20
N ARG A 200 -1.85 -5.20 0.98
CA ARG A 200 -1.88 -3.79 0.59
C ARG A 200 -2.97 -3.57 -0.46
N VAL A 201 -2.83 -2.51 -1.23
CA VAL A 201 -3.70 -2.21 -2.37
C VAL A 201 -3.74 -3.42 -3.31
N MET A 202 -4.93 -3.75 -3.83
CA MET A 202 -5.21 -4.95 -4.64
C MET A 202 -5.00 -6.30 -3.93
N GLY A 203 -4.74 -6.30 -2.62
CA GLY A 203 -4.38 -7.51 -1.89
C GLY A 203 -2.93 -7.94 -2.09
N ASN A 204 -2.13 -7.12 -2.78
CA ASN A 204 -0.70 -7.35 -3.00
C ASN A 204 0.02 -7.44 -1.66
N THR A 205 0.88 -8.42 -1.52
CA THR A 205 1.67 -8.67 -0.31
C THR A 205 3.14 -8.36 -0.52
N TYR A 206 3.59 -8.06 -1.74
CA TYR A 206 4.95 -7.57 -1.98
C TYR A 206 5.05 -6.53 -3.10
N GLU A 207 6.17 -5.82 -3.11
CA GLU A 207 6.59 -4.90 -4.16
C GLU A 207 8.11 -4.99 -4.32
N ILE A 208 8.57 -5.14 -5.57
CA ILE A 208 9.98 -5.18 -5.94
C ILE A 208 10.26 -3.99 -6.85
N ASN A 209 11.21 -3.13 -6.43
CA ASN A 209 11.69 -2.00 -7.22
C ASN A 209 13.16 -2.21 -7.55
N ILE A 210 13.52 -2.06 -8.82
CA ILE A 210 14.91 -2.12 -9.30
C ILE A 210 15.18 -0.85 -10.10
N GLU A 211 16.13 -0.03 -9.66
CA GLU A 211 16.35 1.28 -10.28
C GLU A 211 17.79 1.82 -10.14
N ASN A 212 18.19 2.66 -11.09
CA ASN A 212 19.43 3.48 -11.05
C ASN A 212 19.10 4.99 -11.19
N CYS A 213 18.09 5.48 -10.46
CA CYS A 213 17.51 6.82 -10.61
C CYS A 213 18.46 8.02 -10.44
N ASN A 214 19.70 7.80 -10.00
CA ASN A 214 20.73 8.86 -9.88
C ASN A 214 21.59 8.99 -11.15
N SER A 215 21.24 8.29 -12.23
CA SER A 215 21.95 8.30 -13.52
C SER A 215 21.19 9.08 -14.60
N SER A 216 21.92 9.67 -15.55
CA SER A 216 21.38 10.24 -16.78
C SER A 216 20.66 9.20 -17.66
N GLU A 217 21.07 7.93 -17.56
CA GLU A 217 20.43 6.77 -18.21
C GLU A 217 19.58 5.98 -17.22
N MET A 218 18.63 6.68 -16.59
CA MET A 218 17.70 6.10 -15.64
C MET A 218 16.87 4.97 -16.27
N ARG A 219 16.91 3.82 -15.61
CA ARG A 219 16.14 2.61 -15.82
C ARG A 219 15.42 2.29 -14.51
N ARG A 220 14.17 1.88 -14.61
CA ARG A 220 13.37 1.51 -13.45
C ARG A 220 12.44 0.36 -13.79
N ILE A 221 12.33 -0.57 -12.85
CA ILE A 221 11.32 -1.61 -12.78
C ILE A 221 10.63 -1.44 -11.43
N LYS A 222 9.31 -1.45 -11.43
CA LYS A 222 8.46 -1.53 -10.24
C LYS A 222 7.42 -2.60 -10.49
N ALA A 223 7.42 -3.65 -9.68
CA ALA A 223 6.55 -4.80 -9.87
C ALA A 223 5.95 -5.30 -8.55
N SER A 224 4.74 -5.82 -8.61
CA SER A 224 4.03 -6.50 -7.51
C SER A 224 3.46 -7.83 -8.02
N GLU A 225 2.57 -8.48 -7.25
CA GLU A 225 1.84 -9.67 -7.74
C GLU A 225 1.02 -9.39 -9.01
N THR A 226 0.49 -8.17 -9.16
CA THR A 226 -0.55 -7.86 -10.16
C THR A 226 -0.10 -6.89 -11.23
N GLU A 227 0.96 -6.12 -11.01
CA GLU A 227 1.33 -5.01 -11.89
C GLU A 227 2.84 -4.91 -12.12
N ILE A 228 3.22 -4.46 -13.33
CA ILE A 228 4.59 -4.06 -13.68
C ILE A 228 4.56 -2.69 -14.34
N PHE A 229 5.43 -1.82 -13.84
CA PHE A 229 5.76 -0.53 -14.41
C PHE A 229 7.26 -0.47 -14.73
N THR A 230 7.61 0.03 -15.91
CA THR A 230 9.01 0.17 -16.33
C THR A 230 9.28 1.55 -16.90
N ILE A 231 10.54 2.00 -16.80
CA ILE A 231 11.09 3.19 -17.45
C ILE A 231 12.35 2.76 -18.19
N LYS A 232 12.41 3.03 -19.50
CA LYS A 232 13.54 2.70 -20.39
C LYS A 232 13.97 1.21 -20.35
N VAL A 233 13.00 0.31 -20.13
CA VAL A 233 13.15 -1.16 -20.14
C VAL A 233 11.86 -1.74 -20.70
N ASP A 234 11.95 -2.71 -21.60
CA ASP A 234 10.77 -3.42 -22.11
C ASP A 234 10.14 -4.26 -21.00
N LYS A 235 8.82 -4.18 -20.82
CA LYS A 235 8.10 -4.96 -19.80
C LYS A 235 8.15 -6.47 -20.10
N ASN A 236 8.18 -6.85 -21.38
CA ASN A 236 8.23 -8.25 -21.80
C ASN A 236 9.56 -8.91 -21.42
N ASP A 237 10.64 -8.13 -21.46
CA ASP A 237 11.97 -8.57 -21.05
C ASP A 237 12.11 -8.68 -19.52
N VAL A 238 11.18 -8.15 -18.73
CA VAL A 238 11.26 -8.17 -17.26
C VAL A 238 10.48 -9.35 -16.68
N GLY A 239 9.26 -9.60 -17.17
CA GLY A 239 8.36 -10.62 -16.63
C GLY A 239 7.80 -10.28 -15.24
N MET A 240 6.79 -11.05 -14.79
CA MET A 240 6.23 -10.90 -13.44
C MET A 240 7.14 -11.57 -12.41
N PRO A 241 7.49 -10.88 -11.31
CA PRO A 241 8.21 -11.52 -10.22
C PRO A 241 7.32 -12.51 -9.46
N ASP A 242 7.91 -13.61 -9.02
CA ASP A 242 7.36 -14.49 -8.00
C ASP A 242 8.24 -14.40 -6.76
N LEU A 243 7.68 -13.95 -5.64
CA LEU A 243 8.39 -13.81 -4.37
C LEU A 243 8.96 -15.15 -3.87
N LEU A 244 8.30 -16.27 -4.15
CA LEU A 244 8.76 -17.61 -3.76
C LEU A 244 9.88 -18.15 -4.67
N GLN A 245 10.03 -17.56 -5.87
CA GLN A 245 11.07 -17.87 -6.87
C GLN A 245 11.97 -16.66 -7.13
N LEU A 246 12.16 -15.81 -6.12
CA LEU A 246 12.81 -14.51 -6.25
C LEU A 246 14.23 -14.61 -6.83
N ARG A 247 14.94 -15.70 -6.55
CA ARG A 247 16.27 -15.96 -7.11
C ARG A 247 16.25 -15.87 -8.64
N THR A 248 15.39 -16.64 -9.30
CA THR A 248 15.31 -16.72 -10.76
C THR A 248 15.00 -15.36 -11.36
N TYR A 249 14.05 -14.64 -10.75
CA TYR A 249 13.67 -13.30 -11.21
C TYR A 249 14.86 -12.34 -11.11
N VAL A 250 15.56 -12.29 -9.98
CA VAL A 250 16.65 -11.32 -9.81
C VAL A 250 17.88 -11.70 -10.64
N GLU A 251 18.21 -12.99 -10.79
CA GLU A 251 19.29 -13.45 -11.69
C GLU A 251 19.03 -13.03 -13.14
N HIS A 252 17.78 -13.14 -13.60
CA HIS A 252 17.36 -12.66 -14.91
C HIS A 252 17.56 -11.14 -15.07
N ILE A 253 17.18 -10.34 -14.07
CA ILE A 253 17.38 -8.89 -14.12
C ILE A 253 18.88 -8.50 -14.04
N GLU A 254 19.67 -9.23 -13.26
CA GLU A 254 21.13 -9.06 -13.20
C GLU A 254 21.76 -9.29 -14.59
N GLN A 255 21.31 -10.31 -15.32
CA GLN A 255 21.73 -10.56 -16.71
C GLN A 255 21.26 -9.46 -17.66
N LEU A 256 20.00 -9.05 -17.56
CA LEU A 256 19.40 -8.02 -18.42
C LEU A 256 20.15 -6.69 -18.35
N PHE A 257 20.65 -6.31 -17.17
CA PHE A 257 21.37 -5.06 -16.98
C PHE A 257 22.90 -5.20 -16.94
N ASP A 258 23.43 -6.41 -17.04
CA ASP A 258 24.85 -6.72 -16.83
C ASP A 258 25.38 -6.16 -15.49
N ILE A 259 24.68 -6.50 -14.41
CA ILE A 259 24.98 -6.06 -13.04
C ILE A 259 25.01 -7.24 -12.07
N ARG A 260 25.52 -6.99 -10.86
CA ARG A 260 25.40 -7.91 -9.74
C ARG A 260 25.16 -7.14 -8.45
N PHE A 261 24.15 -7.53 -7.69
CA PHE A 261 23.89 -6.93 -6.38
C PHE A 261 24.94 -7.38 -5.35
N GLN A 262 25.04 -6.68 -4.21
CA GLN A 262 25.78 -7.15 -3.05
C GLN A 262 24.83 -7.82 -2.07
N TYR A 263 25.25 -8.97 -1.57
CA TYR A 263 24.42 -9.90 -0.80
C TYR A 263 24.94 -10.10 0.60
N GLU A 264 26.27 -10.04 0.74
CA GLU A 264 26.96 -10.05 2.02
C GLU A 264 26.86 -8.70 2.72
N ASN A 265 27.06 -7.62 1.95
CA ASN A 265 26.92 -6.25 2.42
C ASN A 265 25.51 -5.73 2.10
N ILE A 266 24.54 -6.13 2.92
CA ILE A 266 23.13 -5.72 2.78
C ILE A 266 23.00 -4.23 3.15
N ALA A 267 22.60 -3.42 2.18
CA ALA A 267 22.51 -1.96 2.34
C ALA A 267 21.46 -1.54 3.39
N TYR A 268 20.33 -2.24 3.45
CA TYR A 268 19.31 -2.04 4.48
C TYR A 268 18.47 -3.30 4.71
N LEU A 269 18.13 -3.56 5.98
CA LEU A 269 17.20 -4.61 6.37
C LEU A 269 16.40 -4.17 7.60
N SER A 270 15.08 -4.09 7.44
CA SER A 270 14.13 -3.88 8.52
C SER A 270 13.10 -5.00 8.54
N VAL A 271 12.73 -5.44 9.73
CA VAL A 271 11.69 -6.46 9.94
C VAL A 271 10.76 -6.03 11.05
N SER A 272 9.49 -6.35 10.92
CA SER A 272 8.50 -6.14 11.98
C SER A 272 8.74 -7.04 13.19
N LYS A 273 8.19 -6.63 14.34
CA LYS A 273 8.27 -7.40 15.59
C LYS A 273 7.81 -8.85 15.39
N GLY A 274 8.55 -9.79 15.98
CA GLY A 274 8.29 -11.24 15.88
C GLY A 274 9.09 -11.93 14.77
N ILE A 275 9.39 -11.22 13.67
CA ILE A 275 10.15 -11.79 12.56
C ILE A 275 11.63 -11.87 12.92
N ASN A 276 12.23 -13.04 12.73
CA ASN A 276 13.65 -13.23 13.01
C ASN A 276 14.51 -12.59 11.91
N LYS A 277 15.09 -11.43 12.20
CA LYS A 277 15.96 -10.69 11.28
C LYS A 277 17.14 -11.52 10.76
N ARG A 278 17.67 -12.45 11.56
CA ARG A 278 18.78 -13.33 11.14
C ARG A 278 18.34 -14.29 10.03
N ILE A 279 17.16 -14.89 10.15
CA ILE A 279 16.61 -15.78 9.12
C ILE A 279 16.45 -15.04 7.79
N ILE A 280 15.92 -13.80 7.82
CA ILE A 280 15.81 -12.98 6.61
C ILE A 280 17.19 -12.65 6.03
N LYS A 281 18.16 -12.32 6.89
CA LYS A 281 19.54 -12.05 6.48
C LYS A 281 20.16 -13.28 5.80
N ASP A 282 20.02 -14.45 6.41
CA ASP A 282 20.56 -15.71 5.90
C ASP A 282 19.88 -16.07 4.56
N TRP A 283 18.57 -15.84 4.42
CA TRP A 283 17.86 -16.01 3.14
C TRP A 283 18.42 -15.11 2.03
N ILE A 284 18.78 -13.86 2.34
CA ILE A 284 19.43 -12.94 1.39
C ILE A 284 20.85 -13.40 1.03
N GLN A 285 21.67 -13.70 2.03
CA GLN A 285 23.08 -14.06 1.84
C GLN A 285 23.22 -15.39 1.07
N ASN A 286 22.26 -16.31 1.24
CA ASN A 286 22.17 -17.54 0.47
C ASN A 286 21.47 -17.35 -0.90
N ARG A 287 21.30 -16.10 -1.36
CA ARG A 287 20.53 -15.64 -2.53
C ARG A 287 19.27 -16.45 -2.77
N PHE A 288 18.33 -16.26 -1.86
CA PHE A 288 16.92 -16.55 -2.01
C PHE A 288 16.62 -18.01 -2.39
N GLN A 289 17.28 -18.94 -1.68
CA GLN A 289 16.94 -20.38 -1.67
C GLN A 289 15.45 -20.66 -1.42
#